data_AF-A0A352S7M8-F1
#
_entry.id   AF-A0A352S7M8-F1
#
_cell.length_a   1.000
_cell.length_b   1.000
_cell.length_c   1.000
_cell.angle_alpha   90.00
_cell.angle_beta   90.00
_cell.angle_gamma   90.00
#
_symmetry.space_group_name_H-M   'P 1'
#
loop_
_entity.id
_entity.type
_entity.pdbx_description
1 polymer ?
#
loop_
_entity_poly.entity_id
_entity_poly.type
_entity_poly.pdbx_seq_one_letter_code
_entity_poly.pdbx_strand_id
1 'polypeptide(L)'
;GGHLTMEALKMQTGIRLRHVPYKTVPQILNDMQGGIVRVAFVDTSSSLPLLRAGKLRALAVSGTRRGSASPDVLTMTEQGYPFDTNSWYGMFAPAGTPDAIVQRLNAEVNLALASAEMRERFMQLNMADPPIKTTAQFAQTVRDDVTAWGNVIRANHITVD
;
A
#
# COMPACT_ATOMS: atom_id res chain seq x y z
N GLY A 1 -0.79 -7.01 -2.01
CA GLY A 1 -0.19 -5.69 -2.28
C GLY A 1 1.09 -5.85 -3.06
N GLY A 2 2.23 -5.99 -2.38
CA GLY A 2 3.57 -5.90 -3.00
C GLY A 2 3.84 -6.80 -4.22
N HIS A 3 3.24 -7.99 -4.30
CA HIS A 3 3.29 -8.83 -5.49
C HIS A 3 2.77 -8.09 -6.75
N LEU A 4 1.51 -7.61 -6.72
CA LEU A 4 0.93 -6.92 -7.87
C LEU A 4 1.64 -5.60 -8.19
N THR A 5 2.16 -4.91 -7.17
CA THR A 5 3.00 -3.71 -7.37
C THR A 5 4.26 -4.05 -8.16
N MET A 6 4.96 -5.15 -7.84
CA MET A 6 6.13 -5.61 -8.59
C MET A 6 5.76 -6.02 -10.03
N GLU A 7 4.65 -6.73 -10.21
CA GLU A 7 4.20 -7.14 -11.54
C GLU A 7 3.81 -5.93 -12.41
N ALA A 8 3.14 -4.93 -11.84
CA ALA A 8 2.87 -3.67 -12.54
C ALA A 8 4.17 -2.95 -12.94
N LEU A 9 5.17 -2.89 -12.06
CA LEU A 9 6.48 -2.31 -12.40
C LEU A 9 7.19 -3.11 -13.52
N LYS A 10 7.15 -4.45 -13.46
CA LYS A 10 7.69 -5.33 -14.50
C LYS A 10 7.04 -5.05 -15.87
N MET A 11 5.72 -4.86 -15.90
CA MET A 11 5.01 -4.48 -17.14
C MET A 11 5.48 -3.14 -17.70
N GLN A 12 5.64 -2.13 -16.84
CA GLN A 12 6.03 -0.77 -17.27
C GLN A 12 7.47 -0.70 -17.75
N THR A 13 8.37 -1.50 -17.17
CA THR A 13 9.82 -1.36 -17.37
C THR A 13 10.44 -2.47 -18.21
N GLY A 14 9.76 -3.60 -18.38
CA GLY A 14 10.29 -4.79 -19.02
C GLY A 14 11.34 -5.54 -18.19
N ILE A 15 11.59 -5.15 -16.93
CA ILE A 15 12.54 -5.85 -16.07
C ILE A 15 12.07 -7.29 -15.81
N ARG A 16 13.04 -8.21 -15.71
CA ARG A 16 12.78 -9.62 -15.48
C ARG A 16 13.25 -10.02 -14.09
N LEU A 17 12.29 -10.29 -13.21
CA LEU A 17 12.52 -10.74 -11.84
C LEU A 17 11.66 -11.97 -11.55
N ARG A 18 12.23 -12.93 -10.83
CA ARG A 18 11.51 -14.11 -10.33
C ARG A 18 10.82 -13.73 -9.02
N HIS A 19 9.49 -13.91 -8.96
CA HIS A 19 8.76 -13.78 -7.71
C HIS A 19 9.14 -14.93 -6.76
N VAL A 20 9.50 -14.58 -5.53
CA VAL A 20 9.56 -15.51 -4.40
C VAL A 20 8.44 -15.15 -3.41
N PRO A 21 7.42 -16.00 -3.21
CA PRO A 21 6.30 -15.71 -2.32
C PRO A 21 6.66 -15.96 -0.86
N TYR A 22 6.18 -15.09 0.03
CA TYR A 22 6.33 -15.19 1.48
C TYR A 22 4.97 -15.10 2.16
N LYS A 23 4.82 -15.78 3.29
CA LYS A 23 3.59 -15.74 4.09
C LYS A 23 3.46 -14.44 4.87
N THR A 24 4.57 -13.85 5.30
CA THR A 24 4.57 -12.65 6.14
C THR A 24 5.69 -11.68 5.76
N VAL A 25 5.46 -10.39 5.97
CA VAL A 25 6.45 -9.34 5.70
C VAL A 25 7.72 -9.47 6.56
N PRO A 26 7.65 -9.82 7.87
CA PRO A 26 8.86 -10.03 8.67
C PRO A 26 9.81 -11.09 8.10
N GLN A 27 9.29 -12.15 7.47
CA GLN A 27 10.14 -13.14 6.79
C GLN A 27 10.89 -12.53 5.60
N ILE A 28 10.21 -11.70 4.79
CA ILE A 28 10.85 -10.97 3.68
C ILE A 28 12.00 -10.10 4.20
N LEU A 29 11.75 -9.32 5.25
CA LEU A 29 12.73 -8.39 5.81
C LEU A 29 13.97 -9.09 6.39
N ASN A 30 13.80 -10.25 7.01
CA ASN A 30 14.92 -11.07 7.49
C ASN A 30 15.74 -11.63 6.32
N ASP A 31 15.08 -12.17 5.29
CA ASP A 31 15.74 -12.73 4.11
C ASP A 31 16.43 -11.65 3.26
N MET A 32 15.90 -10.42 3.24
CA MET A 32 16.59 -9.28 2.63
C MET A 32 17.88 -8.92 3.37
N GLN A 33 17.87 -8.91 4.71
CA GLN A 33 19.08 -8.67 5.51
C GLN A 33 20.11 -9.78 5.35
N GLY A 34 19.66 -11.04 5.23
CA GLY A 34 20.51 -12.19 4.93
C GLY A 34 20.97 -12.29 3.47
N GLY A 35 20.47 -11.44 2.58
CA GLY A 35 20.83 -11.43 1.15
C GLY A 35 20.18 -12.52 0.30
N ILE A 36 19.20 -13.25 0.84
CA ILE A 36 18.43 -14.29 0.14
C ILE A 36 17.54 -13.67 -0.93
N VAL A 37 16.86 -12.57 -0.61
CA VAL A 37 16.07 -11.76 -1.56
C VAL A 37 16.69 -10.38 -1.70
N ARG A 38 16.92 -9.94 -2.94
CA ARG A 38 17.63 -8.68 -3.22
C ARG A 38 16.72 -7.45 -3.24
N VAL A 39 15.45 -7.63 -3.57
CA VAL A 39 14.47 -6.55 -3.74
C VAL A 39 13.08 -7.06 -3.38
N ALA A 40 12.28 -6.23 -2.72
CA ALA A 40 10.89 -6.51 -2.42
C ALA A 40 10.09 -5.20 -2.33
N PHE A 41 8.79 -5.30 -2.59
CA PHE A 41 7.82 -4.31 -2.12
C PHE A 41 7.26 -4.79 -0.77
N VAL A 42 7.35 -3.92 0.24
CA VAL A 42 6.89 -4.14 1.61
C VAL A 42 6.21 -2.87 2.12
N ASP A 43 5.35 -3.00 3.13
CA ASP A 43 4.67 -1.83 3.71
C ASP A 43 5.66 -0.89 4.37
N THR A 44 5.53 0.41 4.10
CA THR A 44 6.45 1.45 4.60
C THR A 44 6.64 1.36 6.12
N SER A 45 5.55 1.17 6.87
CA SER A 45 5.56 1.06 8.33
C SER A 45 6.41 -0.09 8.84
N SER A 46 6.38 -1.24 8.17
CA SER A 46 7.15 -2.43 8.55
C SER A 46 8.65 -2.30 8.26
N SER A 47 9.01 -1.59 7.18
CA SER A 47 10.40 -1.41 6.77
C SER A 47 11.12 -0.25 7.48
N LEU A 48 10.38 0.69 8.07
CA LEU A 48 10.91 1.95 8.59
C LEU A 48 12.05 1.76 9.62
N PRO A 49 11.98 0.83 10.58
CA PRO A 49 13.08 0.61 11.52
C PRO A 49 14.38 0.16 10.82
N LEU A 50 14.29 -0.73 9.83
CA LEU A 50 15.45 -1.23 9.10
C LEU A 50 16.03 -0.19 8.13
N LEU A 51 15.17 0.65 7.56
CA LEU A 51 15.58 1.81 6.77
C LEU A 51 16.38 2.79 7.64
N ARG A 52 15.85 3.16 8.82
CA ARG A 52 16.53 4.07 9.77
C ARG A 52 17.85 3.50 10.28
N ALA A 53 17.92 2.19 10.48
CA ALA A 53 19.14 1.49 10.90
C ALA A 53 20.18 1.30 9.77
N GLY A 54 19.90 1.77 8.55
CA GLY A 54 20.78 1.60 7.38
C GLY A 54 20.94 0.14 6.94
N LYS A 55 20.05 -0.76 7.38
CA LYS A 55 20.09 -2.19 7.05
C LYS A 55 19.43 -2.51 5.72
N LEU A 56 18.51 -1.64 5.28
CA LEU A 56 17.88 -1.69 3.97
C LEU A 56 17.97 -0.31 3.31
N ARG A 57 17.96 -0.31 1.97
CA ARG A 57 17.90 0.90 1.16
C ARG A 57 16.56 0.98 0.45
N ALA A 58 15.79 2.04 0.69
CA ALA A 58 14.58 2.31 -0.08
C ALA A 58 14.96 2.79 -1.49
N LEU A 59 14.33 2.21 -2.51
CA LEU A 59 14.55 2.58 -3.92
C LEU A 59 13.46 3.52 -4.44
N ALA A 60 12.21 3.29 -4.05
CA ALA A 60 11.06 4.12 -4.42
C ALA A 60 9.93 3.94 -3.40
N VAL A 61 9.02 4.92 -3.35
CA VAL A 61 7.69 4.75 -2.74
C VAL A 61 6.67 4.47 -3.85
N SER A 62 5.90 3.38 -3.73
CA SER A 62 4.81 3.05 -4.66
C SER A 62 3.51 3.78 -4.33
N GLY A 63 3.58 4.93 -3.65
CA GLY A 63 2.44 5.75 -3.29
C GLY A 63 2.52 7.10 -3.98
N THR A 64 1.44 7.88 -3.90
CA THR A 64 1.32 9.16 -4.62
C THR A 64 2.11 10.32 -3.99
N ARG A 65 2.77 10.08 -2.86
CA ARG A 65 3.60 11.08 -2.17
C ARG A 65 4.77 10.40 -1.45
N ARG A 66 5.80 11.18 -1.17
CA ARG A 66 6.92 10.75 -0.32
C ARG A 66 6.47 10.60 1.13
N GLY A 67 7.20 9.76 1.88
CA GLY A 67 7.00 9.61 3.32
C GLY A 67 7.64 10.75 4.11
N SER A 68 6.98 11.23 5.17
CA SER A 68 7.52 12.27 6.06
C SER A 68 8.79 11.85 6.77
N ALA A 69 8.92 10.56 7.10
CA ALA A 69 10.11 9.97 7.71
C ALA A 69 11.17 9.51 6.69
N SER A 70 10.92 9.73 5.40
CA SER A 70 11.81 9.35 4.30
C SER A 70 11.67 10.32 3.10
N PRO A 71 11.86 11.63 3.29
CA PRO A 71 11.58 12.65 2.27
C PRO A 71 12.51 12.59 1.05
N ASP A 72 13.69 11.98 1.22
CA ASP A 72 14.67 11.81 0.14
C ASP A 72 14.35 10.63 -0.78
N VAL A 73 13.41 9.77 -0.40
CA VAL A 73 12.99 8.63 -1.21
C VAL A 73 11.91 9.09 -2.20
N LEU A 74 12.29 9.15 -3.48
CA LEU A 74 11.38 9.50 -4.57
C LEU A 74 10.22 8.51 -4.69
N THR A 75 9.06 8.99 -5.13
CA THR A 75 7.99 8.09 -5.59
C THR A 75 8.37 7.43 -6.91
N MET A 76 7.66 6.36 -7.28
CA MET A 76 7.82 5.75 -8.61
C MET A 76 7.49 6.75 -9.73
N THR A 77 6.43 7.55 -9.56
CA THR A 77 6.01 8.56 -10.54
C THR A 77 7.09 9.64 -10.72
N GLU A 78 7.72 10.10 -9.64
CA GLU A 78 8.85 11.05 -9.71
C GLU A 78 10.07 10.48 -10.43
N GLN A 79 10.21 9.15 -10.46
CA GLN A 79 11.26 8.45 -11.19
C GLN A 79 10.88 8.11 -12.64
N GLY A 80 9.73 8.57 -13.12
CA GLY A 80 9.27 8.33 -14.49
C GLY A 80 8.50 7.02 -14.71
N TYR A 81 8.06 6.36 -13.63
CA TYR A 81 7.23 5.16 -13.67
C TYR A 81 5.86 5.45 -13.06
N PRO A 82 4.87 5.88 -13.87
CA PRO A 82 3.57 6.34 -13.36
C PRO A 82 2.90 5.31 -12.46
N PHE A 83 2.52 5.72 -11.25
CA PHE A 83 1.89 4.85 -10.28
C PHE A 83 0.94 5.64 -9.37
N ASP A 84 -0.37 5.45 -9.59
CA ASP A 84 -1.41 6.28 -8.96
C ASP A 84 -2.21 5.54 -7.88
N THR A 85 -1.85 4.29 -7.58
CA THR A 85 -2.54 3.51 -6.54
C THR A 85 -1.85 3.68 -5.19
N ASN A 86 -2.63 3.86 -4.13
CA ASN A 86 -2.15 3.79 -2.75
C ASN A 86 -2.75 2.56 -2.07
N SER A 87 -1.95 1.81 -1.30
CA SER A 87 -2.50 0.81 -0.40
C SER A 87 -3.44 1.45 0.61
N TRP A 88 -4.57 0.80 0.89
CA TRP A 88 -5.58 1.28 1.84
C TRP A 88 -6.05 0.16 2.77
N TYR A 89 -6.57 0.58 3.92
CA TYR A 89 -7.37 -0.24 4.81
C TYR A 89 -8.80 0.30 4.82
N GLY A 90 -9.77 -0.59 4.97
CA GLY A 90 -11.18 -0.21 4.93
C GLY A 90 -12.05 -1.10 5.80
N MET A 91 -13.22 -0.58 6.16
CA MET A 91 -14.23 -1.31 6.92
C MET A 91 -15.41 -1.65 6.01
N PHE A 92 -15.85 -2.90 6.09
CA PHE A 92 -16.99 -3.41 5.32
C PHE A 92 -18.04 -3.95 6.27
N ALA A 93 -19.30 -3.83 5.89
CA ALA A 93 -20.43 -4.44 6.57
C ALA A 93 -21.09 -5.50 5.65
N PRO A 94 -21.80 -6.49 6.19
CA PRO A 94 -22.54 -7.46 5.39
C PRO A 94 -23.49 -6.81 4.39
N ALA A 95 -23.69 -7.44 3.23
CA ALA A 95 -24.68 -7.00 2.26
C ALA A 95 -26.08 -6.95 2.91
N GLY A 96 -26.84 -5.89 2.64
CA GLY A 96 -28.17 -5.67 3.24
C GLY A 96 -28.15 -5.02 4.62
N THR A 97 -26.98 -4.65 5.17
CA THR A 97 -26.91 -3.82 6.39
C THR A 97 -27.68 -2.50 6.16
N PRO A 98 -28.63 -2.12 7.03
CA PRO A 98 -29.40 -0.89 6.87
C PRO A 98 -28.52 0.36 6.72
N ASP A 99 -28.88 1.25 5.79
CA ASP A 99 -28.11 2.45 5.48
C ASP A 99 -27.84 3.32 6.71
N ALA A 100 -28.82 3.45 7.61
CA ALA A 100 -28.65 4.20 8.85
C ALA A 100 -27.48 3.68 9.72
N ILE A 101 -27.27 2.36 9.77
CA ILE A 101 -26.16 1.74 10.51
C ILE A 101 -24.84 2.02 9.78
N VAL A 102 -24.81 1.86 8.46
CA VAL A 102 -23.60 2.11 7.65
C VAL A 102 -23.16 3.58 7.77
N GLN A 103 -24.10 4.51 7.70
CA GLN A 103 -23.82 5.94 7.84
C GLN A 103 -23.35 6.28 9.26
N ARG A 104 -23.94 5.67 10.29
CA ARG A 104 -23.45 5.86 11.67
C ARG A 104 -22.02 5.35 11.83
N LEU A 105 -21.71 4.15 11.35
CA LEU A 105 -20.35 3.60 11.39
C LEU A 105 -19.35 4.49 10.64
N ASN A 106 -19.72 4.97 9.45
CA ASN A 106 -18.87 5.89 8.68
C ASN A 106 -18.59 7.19 9.46
N ALA A 107 -19.61 7.77 10.10
CA ALA A 107 -19.46 8.98 10.89
C ALA A 107 -18.49 8.79 12.08
N GLU A 108 -18.63 7.70 12.84
CA GLU A 108 -17.75 7.40 13.98
C GLU A 108 -16.31 7.11 13.53
N VAL A 109 -16.13 6.37 12.43
CA VAL A 109 -14.79 6.12 11.85
C VAL A 109 -14.16 7.44 11.42
N ASN A 110 -14.88 8.29 10.70
CA ASN A 110 -14.38 9.59 10.26
C ASN A 110 -14.02 10.50 11.46
N LEU A 111 -14.81 10.47 12.54
CA LEU A 111 -14.52 11.21 13.77
C LEU A 111 -13.21 10.74 14.40
N ALA A 112 -13.00 9.42 14.51
CA ALA A 112 -11.77 8.84 15.03
C ALA A 112 -10.56 9.18 14.15
N LEU A 113 -10.69 9.07 12.83
CA LEU A 113 -9.62 9.41 11.87
C LEU A 113 -9.25 10.91 11.90
N ALA A 114 -10.19 11.78 12.26
CA ALA A 114 -9.95 13.22 12.38
C ALA A 114 -9.21 13.62 13.67
N SER A 115 -9.06 12.70 14.64
CA SER A 115 -8.41 12.98 15.91
C SER A 115 -6.90 13.26 15.75
N ALA A 116 -6.36 14.10 16.64
CA ALA A 116 -4.93 14.40 16.67
C ALA A 116 -4.08 13.14 16.92
N GLU A 117 -4.53 12.27 17.82
CA GLU A 117 -3.90 10.99 18.11
C GLU A 117 -3.76 10.12 16.85
N MET A 118 -4.82 10.02 16.05
CA MET A 118 -4.77 9.23 14.82
C MET A 118 -3.85 9.83 13.76
N ARG A 119 -3.88 11.16 13.60
CA ARG A 119 -2.94 11.86 12.70
C ARG A 119 -1.50 11.62 13.11
N GLU A 120 -1.19 11.76 14.40
CA GLU A 120 0.15 11.48 14.93
C GLU A 120 0.54 10.03 14.68
N ARG A 121 -0.37 9.08 14.90
CA ARG A 121 -0.10 7.66 14.67
C ARG A 121 0.23 7.37 13.21
N PHE A 122 -0.51 7.93 12.26
CA PHE A 122 -0.22 7.77 10.84
C PHE A 122 1.14 8.39 10.47
N MET A 123 1.47 9.57 11.00
CA MET A 123 2.79 10.18 10.82
C MET A 123 3.93 9.29 11.36
N GLN A 124 3.77 8.73 12.56
CA GLN A 124 4.76 7.81 13.16
C GLN A 124 4.97 6.54 12.31
N LEU A 125 3.92 6.08 11.62
CA LEU A 125 3.97 4.93 10.71
C LEU A 125 4.42 5.30 9.28
N ASN A 126 4.82 6.56 9.05
CA ASN A 126 5.19 7.10 7.74
C ASN A 126 4.08 6.99 6.69
N MET A 127 2.82 7.08 7.13
CA MET A 127 1.61 7.03 6.31
C MET A 127 1.07 8.43 6.01
N ALA A 128 0.17 8.52 5.01
CA ALA A 128 -0.58 9.74 4.71
C ALA A 128 -1.51 10.15 5.84
N ASP A 129 -1.93 11.41 5.84
CA ASP A 129 -2.96 11.82 6.78
C ASP A 129 -4.19 10.89 6.60
N PRO A 130 -4.84 10.51 7.72
CA PRO A 130 -6.00 9.63 7.66
C PRO A 130 -7.05 10.16 6.67
N PRO A 131 -7.51 9.34 5.71
CA PRO A 131 -8.49 9.80 4.74
C PRO A 131 -9.87 9.92 5.39
N ILE A 132 -10.50 11.09 5.26
CA ILE A 132 -11.91 11.28 5.62
C ILE A 132 -12.74 11.10 4.34
N LYS A 133 -13.52 10.02 4.28
CA LYS A 133 -14.27 9.64 3.08
C LYS A 133 -15.73 9.33 3.40
N THR A 134 -16.62 9.69 2.49
CA THR A 134 -17.99 9.18 2.47
C THR A 134 -18.00 7.71 2.06
N THR A 135 -19.08 7.00 2.36
CA THR A 135 -19.29 5.61 1.93
C THR A 135 -19.21 5.47 0.40
N ALA A 136 -19.78 6.43 -0.34
CA ALA A 136 -19.74 6.46 -1.79
C ALA A 136 -18.32 6.67 -2.34
N GLN A 137 -17.53 7.57 -1.73
CA GLN A 137 -16.13 7.78 -2.11
C GLN A 137 -15.28 6.54 -1.84
N PHE A 138 -15.48 5.86 -0.71
CA PHE A 138 -14.77 4.62 -0.43
C PHE A 138 -15.18 3.49 -1.39
N ALA A 139 -16.47 3.37 -1.71
CA ALA A 139 -16.94 2.42 -2.71
C ALA A 139 -16.34 2.68 -4.09
N GLN A 140 -16.10 3.94 -4.46
CA GLN A 140 -15.40 4.29 -5.70
C GLN A 140 -13.94 3.83 -5.67
N THR A 141 -13.21 4.07 -4.58
CA THR A 141 -11.84 3.55 -4.39
C THR A 141 -11.79 2.04 -4.65
N VAL A 142 -12.72 1.27 -4.08
CA VAL A 142 -12.76 -0.19 -4.26
C VAL A 142 -13.00 -0.57 -5.73
N ARG A 143 -13.92 0.11 -6.43
CA ARG A 143 -14.20 -0.16 -7.86
C ARG A 143 -13.01 0.15 -8.75
N ASP A 144 -12.33 1.27 -8.50
CA ASP A 144 -11.17 1.70 -9.27
C ASP A 144 -10.02 0.70 -9.08
N ASP A 145 -9.75 0.29 -7.84
CA ASP A 145 -8.70 -0.67 -7.52
C ASP A 145 -9.00 -2.06 -8.09
N VAL A 146 -10.24 -2.56 -7.99
CA VAL A 146 -10.62 -3.85 -8.60
C VAL A 146 -10.38 -3.83 -10.10
N THR A 147 -10.67 -2.71 -10.77
CA THR A 147 -10.45 -2.56 -12.20
C THR A 147 -8.94 -2.52 -12.52
N ALA A 148 -8.19 -1.67 -11.84
CA ALA A 148 -6.75 -1.50 -12.05
C ALA A 148 -5.98 -2.81 -11.80
N TRP A 149 -6.20 -3.44 -10.65
CA TRP A 149 -5.52 -4.68 -10.29
C TRP A 149 -5.99 -5.87 -11.13
N GLY A 150 -7.26 -5.91 -11.52
CA GLY A 150 -7.78 -6.91 -12.45
C GLY A 150 -7.07 -6.87 -13.80
N ASN A 151 -6.72 -5.68 -14.30
CA ASN A 151 -5.95 -5.54 -15.54
C ASN A 151 -4.53 -6.09 -15.41
N VAL A 152 -3.84 -5.79 -14.30
CA VAL A 152 -2.49 -6.32 -14.02
C VAL A 152 -2.52 -7.84 -13.92
N ILE A 153 -3.51 -8.40 -13.20
CA ILE A 153 -3.69 -9.84 -13.04
C ILE A 153 -3.86 -10.53 -14.39
N ARG A 154 -4.78 -10.03 -15.23
CA ARG A 154 -5.04 -10.61 -16.56
C ARG A 154 -3.83 -10.50 -17.49
N ALA A 155 -3.19 -9.35 -17.53
CA ALA A 155 -2.04 -9.11 -18.41
C ALA A 155 -0.82 -9.97 -18.07
N ASN A 156 -0.66 -10.37 -16.82
CA ASN A 156 0.45 -11.21 -16.35
C ASN A 156 0.05 -12.67 -16.08
N HIS A 157 -1.18 -13.07 -16.41
CA HIS A 157 -1.69 -14.42 -16.15
C HIS A 157 -1.51 -14.88 -14.69
N ILE A 158 -1.73 -13.97 -13.74
CA ILE A 158 -1.54 -14.25 -12.31
C ILE A 158 -2.74 -15.03 -11.78
N THR A 159 -2.49 -16.15 -11.11
CA THR A 159 -3.49 -16.94 -10.38
C THR A 159 -3.14 -17.03 -8.90
N VAL A 160 -4.16 -17.15 -8.06
CA VAL A 160 -4.02 -17.67 -6.70
C VAL A 160 -4.52 -19.10 -6.74
N ASP A 161 -3.71 -20.03 -6.27
CA ASP A 161 -4.06 -21.45 -6.20
C ASP A 161 -5.07 -21.71 -5.08
#